data_AF-A0A3N8A3F1-F1
#
_entry.id   AF-A0A3N8A3F1-F1
#
_cell.length_a   1.000
_cell.length_b   1.000
_cell.length_c   1.000
_cell.angle_alpha   90.00
_cell.angle_beta   90.00
_cell.angle_gamma   90.00
#
_symmetry.space_group_name_H-M   'P 1'
#
loop_
_entity.id
_entity.type
_entity.pdbx_description
1 polymer ?
#
loop_
_entity_poly.entity_id
_entity_poly.type
_entity_poly.pdbx_seq_one_letter_code
_entity_poly.pdbx_strand_id
1 'polypeptide(L)' 'MVHLDELIERHVSCGRSLVAILHAIQDDAGYVPAGCVAPLA' A
#
# COMPACT_ATOMS: atom_id res chain seq x y z
N MET A 1 -16.46 0.90 -4.08
CA MET A 1 -15.32 1.16 -4.97
C MET A 1 -14.21 1.64 -4.05
N VAL A 2 -13.24 0.78 -3.72
CA VAL A 2 -12.22 1.11 -2.70
C VAL A 2 -11.25 2.13 -3.30
N HIS A 3 -11.04 3.24 -2.59
CA HIS A 3 -10.10 4.28 -3.02
C HIS A 3 -8.67 3.91 -2.60
N LEU A 4 -7.72 4.20 -3.48
CA LEU A 4 -6.33 3.81 -3.32
C LEU A 4 -5.69 4.40 -2.06
N ASP A 5 -6.01 5.66 -1.76
CA ASP A 5 -5.55 6.37 -0.57
C ASP A 5 -5.98 5.66 0.73
N GLU A 6 -7.20 5.13 0.81
CA GLU A 6 -7.63 4.38 2.01
C GLU A 6 -6.82 3.10 2.20
N LEU A 7 -6.42 2.44 1.12
CA LEU A 7 -5.61 1.24 1.16
C LEU A 7 -4.17 1.55 1.62
N ILE A 8 -3.63 2.67 1.17
CA ILE A 8 -2.32 3.17 1.58
C ILE A 8 -2.35 3.58 3.05
N GLU A 9 -3.30 4.42 3.47
CA GLU A 9 -3.43 4.91 4.85
C GLU A 9 -3.57 3.78 5.88
N ARG A 10 -4.27 2.69 5.53
CA ARG A 10 -4.43 1.52 6.41
C ARG A 10 -3.11 0.76 6.64
N HIS A 11 -2.19 0.81 5.70
CA HIS A 11 -0.99 -0.04 5.70
C HIS A 11 0.32 0.73 5.93
N VAL A 12 0.32 2.05 5.75
CA VAL A 12 1.47 2.92 6.03
C VAL A 12 1.71 3.00 7.53
N SER A 13 2.95 2.71 7.92
CA SER A 13 3.41 2.87 9.30
C SER A 13 4.87 3.30 9.31
N CYS A 14 5.21 4.29 10.14
CA CYS A 14 6.58 4.79 10.26
C CYS A 14 7.54 3.65 10.64
N GLY A 15 8.63 3.51 9.88
CA GLY A 15 9.65 2.49 10.12
C GLY A 15 9.45 1.17 9.37
N ARG A 16 8.36 0.99 8.62
CA ARG A 16 8.25 -0.13 7.66
C ARG A 16 8.95 0.20 6.35
N SER A 17 9.59 -0.82 5.76
CA SER A 17 10.11 -0.69 4.40
C SER A 17 8.98 -0.59 3.39
N LEU A 18 9.23 0.10 2.27
CA LEU A 18 8.31 0.18 1.13
C LEU A 18 7.81 -1.21 0.70
N VAL A 19 8.71 -2.19 0.59
CA VAL A 19 8.39 -3.58 0.23
C VAL A 19 7.43 -4.23 1.22
N ALA A 20 7.59 -3.99 2.53
CA ALA A 20 6.67 -4.52 3.54
C ALA A 20 5.26 -3.91 3.44
N ILE A 21 5.16 -2.63 3.09
CA ILE A 21 3.87 -1.95 2.86
C ILE A 21 3.19 -2.51 1.61
N LEU A 22 3.94 -2.69 0.51
CA LEU A 22 3.40 -3.24 -0.74
C LEU A 22 2.92 -4.69 -0.58
N HIS A 23 3.65 -5.53 0.16
CA HIS A 23 3.20 -6.90 0.46
C HIS A 23 1.91 -6.91 1.28
N ALA A 24 1.77 -6.04 2.28
CA ALA A 24 0.55 -5.97 3.08
C ALA A 24 -0.67 -5.53 2.23
N ILE A 25 -0.48 -4.56 1.33
CA ILE A 25 -1.49 -4.15 0.36
C ILE A 25 -1.86 -5.29 -0.59
N GLN A 26 -0.87 -6.05 -1.06
CA GLN A 26 -1.12 -7.19 -1.95
C GLN A 26 -1.91 -8.30 -1.26
N ASP A 27 -1.60 -8.58 0.01
CA ASP A 27 -2.30 -9.59 0.80
C ASP A 27 -3.76 -9.20 1.04
N ASP A 28 -4.05 -7.91 1.27
CA ASP A 28 -5.41 -7.40 1.51
C ASP A 28 -6.23 -7.25 0.20
N ALA A 29 -5.63 -6.68 -0.85
CA ALA A 29 -6.32 -6.35 -2.10
C ALA A 29 -6.22 -7.45 -3.17
N GLY A 30 -5.32 -8.42 -3.01
CA GLY A 30 -5.02 -9.47 -3.99
C GLY A 30 -4.11 -9.02 -5.16
N TYR A 31 -3.77 -7.74 -5.23
CA TYR A 31 -2.84 -7.16 -6.20
C TYR A 31 -2.23 -5.87 -5.65
N VAL A 32 -1.09 -5.43 -6.22
CA VAL A 32 -0.48 -4.13 -5.90
C VAL A 32 -0.90 -3.11 -6.96
N PRO A 33 -1.67 -2.07 -6.62
CA PRO A 33 -1.99 -1.02 -7.57
C PRO A 33 -0.73 -0.17 -7.86
N ALA A 34 -0.43 0.07 -9.14
CA ALA A 34 0.74 0.85 -9.54
C ALA A 34 0.75 2.28 -8.96
N GLY A 35 -0.42 2.84 -8.68
CA GLY A 35 -0.56 4.15 -8.05
C GLY A 35 -0.09 4.21 -6.59
N CYS A 36 0.10 3.07 -5.90
CA CYS A 36 0.64 3.06 -4.53
C CYS A 36 2.14 3.36 -4.48
N VAL A 37 2.86 3.13 -5.57
CA VAL A 37 4.33 3.22 -5.56
C VAL A 37 4.80 4.67 -5.49
N ALA A 38 4.15 5.58 -6.22
CA ALA A 38 4.51 7.00 -6.26
C ALA A 38 4.40 7.73 -4.90
N PRO A 39 3.33 7.56 -4.10
CA PRO A 39 3.22 8.19 -2.78
C PRO A 39 4.06 7.52 -1.68
N LEU A 40 4.60 6.32 -1.92
CA LEU A 40 5.39 5.58 -0.94
C LEU A 40 6.92 5.59 -1.20
N ALA A 41 7.35 6.06 -2.38
CA ALA A 41 8.75 6.22 -2.77
C ALA A 41 9.28 7.62 -2.42
#